data_AF-K1Q1T8-F1
#
_entry.id   AF-K1Q1T8-F1
#
_cell.length_a   1.000
_cell.length_b   1.000
_cell.length_c   1.000
_cell.angle_alpha   90.00
_cell.angle_beta   90.00
_cell.angle_gamma   90.00
#
_symmetry.space_group_name_H-M   'P 1'
#
loop_
_entity.id
_entity.type
_entity.pdbx_description
1 polymer ?
#
loop_
_entity_poly.entity_id
_entity_poly.type
_entity_poly.pdbx_seq_one_letter_code
_entity_poly.pdbx_strand_id
1 'polypeptide(L)'
;MAKHPKMDKEQTEKAPILKEDIGRNMFLVVSKFHSDTKVHLRVYEEKEDGSNYPTRKGIALDLEKWKKITYYKDDVDSAIDQHDAEMQVAYNQHLGENYYMTIGNDYPVVNIRKWWMPPGNDEIVPTKKGAAITFDQWKTLKELMPEVEKKIGDQLKEIEFCENSESHQEQMGFLQCPRCNPNDFSNY
;
A
#
# COMPACT_ATOMS: atom_id res chain seq x y z
N MET A 1 -16.08 -25.33 35.36
CA MET A 1 -15.73 -24.67 34.08
C MET A 1 -15.92 -23.17 34.25
N ALA A 2 -14.83 -22.45 34.53
CA ALA A 2 -14.87 -21.01 34.78
C ALA A 2 -14.99 -20.26 33.45
N LYS A 3 -16.10 -19.53 33.25
CA LYS A 3 -16.29 -18.61 32.13
C LYS A 3 -15.25 -17.49 32.29
N HIS A 4 -14.27 -17.44 31.38
CA HIS A 4 -13.40 -16.27 31.26
C HIS A 4 -14.27 -15.08 30.83
N PRO A 5 -14.15 -13.91 31.49
CA PRO A 5 -14.83 -12.72 31.05
C PRO A 5 -14.28 -12.31 29.68
N LYS A 6 -15.16 -11.94 28.75
CA LYS A 6 -14.76 -11.25 27.53
C LYS A 6 -14.17 -9.91 27.97
N MET A 7 -12.88 -9.71 27.71
CA MET A 7 -12.28 -8.38 27.79
C MET A 7 -12.99 -7.50 26.77
N ASP A 8 -13.76 -6.55 27.25
CA ASP A 8 -14.25 -5.43 26.46
C ASP A 8 -13.03 -4.70 25.91
N LYS A 9 -12.74 -4.91 24.62
CA LYS A 9 -11.83 -4.05 23.87
C LYS A 9 -12.57 -2.74 23.67
N GLU A 10 -12.44 -1.85 24.63
CA GLU A 10 -12.64 -0.43 24.43
C GLU A 10 -11.59 0.03 23.40
N GLN A 11 -11.87 -0.22 22.12
CA GLN A 11 -11.21 0.47 21.02
C GLN A 11 -11.71 1.90 21.09
N THR A 12 -11.00 2.74 21.83
CA THR A 12 -11.16 4.19 21.72
C THR A 12 -10.78 4.54 20.28
N GLU A 13 -11.78 4.68 19.41
CA GLU A 13 -11.62 5.13 18.03
C GLU A 13 -11.05 6.55 18.07
N LYS A 14 -9.71 6.67 18.08
CA LYS A 14 -9.08 7.95 17.76
C LYS A 14 -9.42 8.24 16.30
N ALA A 15 -10.01 9.42 16.08
CA ALA A 15 -10.31 9.90 14.74
C ALA A 15 -9.05 9.83 13.85
N PRO A 16 -9.20 9.46 12.56
CA PRO A 16 -8.07 9.42 11.64
C PRO A 16 -7.48 10.82 11.46
N ILE A 17 -6.20 10.90 11.13
CA ILE A 17 -5.48 12.13 10.80
C ILE A 17 -6.06 12.76 9.52
N LEU A 18 -6.45 11.90 8.57
CA LEU A 18 -7.06 12.24 7.29
C LEU A 18 -8.00 11.10 6.90
N LYS A 19 -9.18 11.42 6.35
CA LYS A 19 -10.07 10.45 5.70
C LYS A 19 -10.77 11.14 4.55
N GLU A 20 -10.38 10.79 3.33
CA GLU A 20 -10.90 11.38 2.10
C GLU A 20 -11.43 10.29 1.17
N ASP A 21 -12.55 10.57 0.51
CA ASP A 21 -13.13 9.68 -0.50
C ASP A 21 -12.31 9.81 -1.80
N ILE A 22 -11.87 8.68 -2.33
CA ILE A 22 -11.21 8.63 -3.64
C ILE A 22 -12.13 8.07 -4.74
N GLY A 23 -13.39 7.75 -4.41
CA GLY A 23 -14.43 7.26 -5.29
C GLY A 23 -14.78 5.80 -5.08
N ARG A 24 -16.00 5.40 -5.49
CA ARG A 24 -16.53 4.02 -5.40
C ARG A 24 -16.46 3.43 -4.00
N ASN A 25 -16.81 4.24 -3.00
CA ASN A 25 -16.74 3.89 -1.56
C ASN A 25 -15.33 3.50 -1.09
N MET A 26 -14.28 3.85 -1.83
CA MET A 26 -12.90 3.66 -1.39
C MET A 26 -12.38 4.97 -0.79
N PHE A 27 -11.75 4.86 0.36
CA PHE A 27 -11.22 6.01 1.09
C PHE A 27 -9.70 5.88 1.24
N LEU A 28 -9.03 7.02 1.12
CA LEU A 28 -7.68 7.25 1.62
C LEU A 28 -7.79 7.62 3.09
N VAL A 29 -7.19 6.82 3.97
CA VAL A 29 -7.22 7.07 5.41
C VAL A 29 -5.81 7.06 5.97
N VAL A 30 -5.43 8.16 6.62
CA VAL A 30 -4.19 8.23 7.40
C VAL A 30 -4.58 8.09 8.86
N SER A 31 -4.07 7.07 9.54
CA SER A 31 -4.39 6.84 10.94
C SER A 31 -3.15 6.42 11.72
N LYS A 32 -3.19 6.70 13.04
CA LYS A 32 -2.13 6.32 13.96
C LYS A 32 -2.66 5.29 14.93
N PHE A 33 -2.04 4.11 14.93
CA PHE A 33 -2.32 3.06 15.90
C PHE A 33 -1.10 2.88 16.79
N HIS A 34 -1.25 3.20 18.08
CA HIS A 34 -0.13 3.39 19.02
C HIS A 34 0.89 4.43 18.49
N SER A 35 2.11 3.98 18.15
CA SER A 35 3.18 4.81 17.58
C SER A 35 3.29 4.69 16.06
N ASP A 36 2.53 3.81 15.43
CA ASP A 36 2.67 3.44 14.02
C ASP A 36 1.63 4.17 13.17
N THR A 37 2.12 5.07 12.29
CA THR A 37 1.28 5.77 11.32
C THR A 37 1.17 4.93 10.06
N LYS A 38 -0.07 4.64 9.65
CA LYS A 38 -0.38 3.87 8.45
C LYS A 38 -1.23 4.67 7.49
N VAL A 39 -1.03 4.42 6.20
CA VAL A 39 -1.87 4.93 5.12
C VAL A 39 -2.69 3.78 4.56
N HIS A 40 -4.00 3.92 4.56
CA HIS A 40 -4.94 2.91 4.12
C HIS A 40 -5.61 3.35 2.82
N LEU A 41 -5.72 2.43 1.87
CA LEU A 41 -6.64 2.52 0.74
C LEU A 41 -7.69 1.43 0.98
N ARG A 42 -8.91 1.81 1.33
CA ARG A 42 -9.89 0.86 1.87
C ARG A 42 -11.30 1.13 1.42
N VAL A 43 -12.00 0.07 1.02
CA VAL A 43 -13.44 0.14 0.73
C VAL A 43 -14.20 0.20 2.05
N TYR A 44 -15.15 1.12 2.15
CA TYR A 44 -16.12 1.24 3.21
C TYR A 44 -17.49 0.77 2.72
N GLU A 45 -18.29 0.25 3.63
CA GLU A 45 -19.69 -0.10 3.41
C GLU A 45 -20.55 0.66 4.43
N GLU A 46 -21.79 0.96 4.05
CA GLU A 46 -22.75 1.62 4.91
C GLU A 46 -23.46 0.57 5.79
N LYS A 47 -23.65 0.88 7.08
CA LYS A 47 -24.49 0.10 7.98
C LYS A 47 -25.95 0.51 7.85
N GLU A 48 -26.83 -0.29 8.42
CA GLU A 48 -28.26 0.02 8.53
C GLU A 48 -28.55 1.34 9.26
N ASP A 49 -27.64 1.80 10.13
CA ASP A 49 -27.75 3.07 10.86
C ASP A 49 -27.23 4.29 10.08
N GLY A 50 -26.82 4.11 8.82
CA GLY A 50 -26.25 5.16 7.95
C GLY A 50 -24.76 5.47 8.21
N SER A 51 -24.11 4.79 9.17
CA SER A 51 -22.67 4.95 9.42
C SER A 51 -21.83 4.09 8.47
N ASN A 52 -20.69 4.61 8.03
CA ASN A 52 -19.75 3.87 7.18
C ASN A 52 -18.71 3.10 8.00
N TYR A 53 -18.47 1.82 7.68
CA TYR A 53 -17.45 0.99 8.31
C TYR A 53 -16.41 0.46 7.30
N PRO A 54 -15.13 0.30 7.71
CA PRO A 54 -14.09 -0.22 6.82
C PRO A 54 -14.27 -1.71 6.60
N THR A 55 -14.12 -2.15 5.34
CA THR A 55 -14.15 -3.58 4.98
C THR A 55 -12.74 -4.20 4.96
N ARG A 56 -12.70 -5.52 4.73
CA ARG A 56 -11.44 -6.24 4.48
C ARG A 56 -10.81 -5.90 3.13
N LYS A 57 -11.58 -5.34 2.18
CA LYS A 57 -11.10 -4.98 0.84
C LYS A 57 -10.26 -3.71 0.90
N GLY A 58 -9.01 -3.81 0.48
CA GLY A 58 -8.05 -2.71 0.52
C GLY A 58 -6.73 -3.10 1.18
N ILE A 59 -5.83 -2.12 1.29
CA ILE A 59 -4.49 -2.30 1.84
C ILE A 59 -4.19 -1.29 2.96
N ALA A 60 -3.24 -1.63 3.82
CA ALA A 60 -2.69 -0.74 4.83
C ALA A 60 -1.18 -0.75 4.60
N LEU A 61 -0.63 0.43 4.42
CA LEU A 61 0.75 0.69 4.01
C LEU A 61 1.45 1.40 5.17
N ASP A 62 2.70 1.04 5.41
CA ASP A 62 3.58 1.89 6.20
C ASP A 62 4.02 3.12 5.41
N LEU A 63 4.71 4.02 6.11
CA LEU A 63 5.16 5.28 5.54
C LEU A 63 6.19 5.10 4.43
N GLU A 64 7.05 4.07 4.50
CA GLU A 64 8.03 3.79 3.44
C GLU A 64 7.33 3.39 2.13
N LYS A 65 6.38 2.46 2.20
CA LYS A 65 5.58 2.04 1.03
C LYS A 65 4.75 3.18 0.47
N TRP A 66 4.14 4.00 1.33
CA TRP A 66 3.43 5.20 0.89
C TRP A 66 4.35 6.19 0.18
N LYS A 67 5.52 6.47 0.78
CA LYS A 67 6.53 7.36 0.21
C LYS A 67 7.06 6.86 -1.15
N LYS A 68 7.17 5.54 -1.35
CA LYS A 68 7.50 4.97 -2.66
C LYS A 68 6.39 5.19 -3.68
N ILE A 69 5.12 5.03 -3.30
CA ILE A 69 3.98 5.31 -4.20
C ILE A 69 3.98 6.78 -4.64
N THR A 70 4.24 7.71 -3.72
CA THR A 70 4.30 9.14 -4.08
C THR A 70 5.54 9.49 -4.91
N TYR A 71 6.65 8.78 -4.71
CA TYR A 71 7.88 8.92 -5.49
C TYR A 71 7.71 8.44 -6.94
N TYR A 72 7.10 7.26 -7.15
CA TYR A 72 6.91 6.65 -8.48
C TYR A 72 5.66 7.11 -9.22
N LYS A 73 4.98 8.17 -8.75
CA LYS A 73 3.67 8.56 -9.30
C LYS A 73 3.71 8.94 -10.79
N ASP A 74 4.81 9.54 -11.25
CA ASP A 74 4.97 9.99 -12.63
C ASP A 74 5.24 8.81 -13.58
N ASP A 75 5.92 7.75 -13.08
CA ASP A 75 6.08 6.49 -13.81
C ASP A 75 4.75 5.75 -13.96
N VAL A 76 3.91 5.81 -12.92
CA VAL A 76 2.55 5.29 -12.96
C VAL A 76 1.71 6.04 -13.99
N ASP A 77 1.80 7.37 -14.03
CA ASP A 77 1.11 8.18 -15.04
C ASP A 77 1.56 7.82 -16.45
N SER A 78 2.86 7.64 -16.66
CA SER A 78 3.41 7.21 -17.94
C SER A 78 2.88 5.82 -18.36
N ALA A 79 2.74 4.89 -17.40
CA ALA A 79 2.17 3.57 -17.66
C ALA A 79 0.65 3.62 -17.95
N ILE A 80 -0.08 4.57 -17.35
CA ILE A 80 -1.49 4.83 -17.66
C ILE A 80 -1.62 5.39 -19.07
N ASP A 81 -0.80 6.37 -19.44
CA ASP A 81 -0.81 6.97 -20.79
C ASP A 81 -0.52 5.91 -21.87
N GLN A 82 0.42 4.99 -21.61
CA GLN A 82 0.70 3.86 -22.49
C GLN A 82 -0.50 2.90 -22.60
N HIS A 83 -1.18 2.62 -21.48
CA HIS A 83 -2.36 1.76 -21.47
C HIS A 83 -3.49 2.39 -22.30
N ASP A 84 -3.75 3.69 -22.13
CA ASP A 84 -4.79 4.42 -22.86
C ASP A 84 -4.46 4.59 -24.35
N ALA A 85 -3.18 4.57 -24.71
CA ALA A 85 -2.70 4.49 -26.08
C ALA A 85 -2.73 3.06 -26.68
N GLU A 86 -3.36 2.10 -25.98
CA GLU A 86 -3.44 0.67 -26.36
C GLU A 86 -2.06 0.01 -26.58
N MET A 87 -1.01 0.53 -25.95
CA MET A 87 0.33 -0.04 -25.99
C MET A 87 0.47 -1.19 -24.99
N GLN A 88 1.42 -2.09 -25.22
CA GLN A 88 1.74 -3.13 -24.25
C GLN A 88 2.34 -2.50 -22.98
N VAL A 89 1.68 -2.73 -21.83
CA VAL A 89 2.08 -2.24 -20.51
C VAL A 89 2.34 -3.42 -19.58
N ALA A 90 3.52 -3.44 -18.97
CA ALA A 90 3.90 -4.40 -17.95
C ALA A 90 4.63 -3.66 -16.81
N TYR A 91 3.97 -2.66 -16.23
CA TYR A 91 4.54 -1.89 -15.13
C TYR A 91 4.48 -2.73 -13.84
N ASN A 92 5.62 -2.89 -13.18
CA ASN A 92 5.74 -3.65 -11.95
C ASN A 92 6.82 -3.07 -11.04
N GLN A 93 6.37 -2.31 -10.03
CA GLN A 93 7.26 -1.65 -9.08
C GLN A 93 7.18 -2.32 -7.71
N HIS A 94 8.32 -2.79 -7.20
CA HIS A 94 8.44 -3.31 -5.84
C HIS A 94 8.42 -2.16 -4.82
N LEU A 95 7.61 -2.30 -3.77
CA LEU A 95 7.45 -1.35 -2.67
C LEU A 95 8.11 -1.84 -1.36
N GLY A 96 8.68 -3.06 -1.35
CA GLY A 96 9.27 -3.70 -0.17
C GLY A 96 8.37 -4.78 0.45
N GLU A 97 8.97 -5.81 1.04
CA GLU A 97 8.29 -6.91 1.76
C GLU A 97 7.21 -7.64 0.93
N ASN A 98 7.47 -7.87 -0.35
CA ASN A 98 6.53 -8.45 -1.33
C ASN A 98 5.29 -7.58 -1.60
N TYR A 99 5.34 -6.27 -1.35
CA TYR A 99 4.31 -5.36 -1.84
C TYR A 99 4.72 -4.82 -3.20
N TYR A 100 3.78 -4.79 -4.13
CA TYR A 100 4.02 -4.31 -5.49
C TYR A 100 2.91 -3.37 -5.93
N MET A 101 3.28 -2.42 -6.79
CA MET A 101 2.39 -1.57 -7.56
C MET A 101 2.49 -1.98 -9.03
N THR A 102 1.38 -2.40 -9.64
CA THR A 102 1.37 -2.94 -11.00
C THR A 102 0.27 -2.36 -11.88
N ILE A 103 0.55 -2.25 -13.17
CA ILE A 103 -0.42 -1.94 -14.24
C ILE A 103 -0.16 -2.92 -15.38
N GLY A 104 -1.23 -3.48 -15.92
CA GLY A 104 -1.21 -4.33 -17.11
C GLY A 104 -2.36 -3.98 -18.03
N ASN A 105 -2.42 -4.61 -19.21
CA ASN A 105 -3.41 -4.31 -20.24
C ASN A 105 -4.82 -4.84 -19.96
N ASP A 106 -4.99 -5.81 -19.07
CA ASP A 106 -6.27 -6.50 -18.90
C ASP A 106 -7.34 -5.62 -18.25
N TYR A 107 -6.93 -4.68 -17.39
CA TYR A 107 -7.84 -3.84 -16.60
C TYR A 107 -7.26 -2.44 -16.38
N PRO A 108 -8.05 -1.37 -16.54
CA PRO A 108 -7.62 0.03 -16.34
C PRO A 108 -7.55 0.39 -14.84
N VAL A 109 -6.66 -0.28 -14.12
CA VAL A 109 -6.47 -0.13 -12.68
C VAL A 109 -5.00 -0.13 -12.30
N VAL A 110 -4.66 0.67 -11.29
CA VAL A 110 -3.41 0.57 -10.54
C VAL A 110 -3.62 -0.46 -9.42
N ASN A 111 -2.89 -1.57 -9.48
CA ASN A 111 -2.94 -2.61 -8.44
C ASN A 111 -1.86 -2.34 -7.40
N ILE A 112 -2.23 -2.13 -6.14
CA ILE A 112 -1.31 -2.02 -5.00
C ILE A 112 -1.59 -3.21 -4.08
N ARG A 113 -0.67 -4.18 -4.01
CA ARG A 113 -0.99 -5.51 -3.45
C ARG A 113 0.20 -6.18 -2.81
N LYS A 114 -0.08 -7.02 -1.79
CA LYS A 114 0.90 -7.98 -1.26
C LYS A 114 0.90 -9.25 -2.10
N TRP A 115 2.08 -9.70 -2.47
CA TRP A 115 2.34 -10.93 -3.20
C TRP A 115 2.93 -11.99 -2.26
N TRP A 116 2.95 -13.22 -2.73
CA TRP A 116 3.43 -14.37 -1.98
C TRP A 116 4.07 -15.38 -2.93
N MET A 117 5.18 -15.96 -2.49
CA MET A 117 5.83 -17.09 -3.16
C MET A 117 5.28 -18.41 -2.61
N PRO A 118 4.53 -19.20 -3.40
CA PRO A 118 4.09 -20.53 -2.98
C PRO A 118 5.28 -21.48 -2.74
N PRO A 119 5.24 -22.36 -1.72
CA PRO A 119 6.29 -23.34 -1.50
C PRO A 119 6.51 -24.23 -2.73
N GLY A 120 7.76 -24.34 -3.18
CA GLY A 120 8.14 -25.15 -4.34
C GLY A 120 7.81 -24.51 -5.70
N ASN A 121 7.50 -23.21 -5.73
CA ASN A 121 7.37 -22.42 -6.95
C ASN A 121 8.47 -21.34 -6.97
N ASP A 122 8.89 -20.94 -8.16
CA ASP A 122 9.86 -19.88 -8.41
C ASP A 122 9.19 -18.55 -8.80
N GLU A 123 7.86 -18.53 -8.93
CA GLU A 123 7.08 -17.34 -9.28
C GLU A 123 6.17 -16.85 -8.15
N ILE A 124 6.25 -15.55 -7.87
CA ILE A 124 5.35 -14.88 -6.93
C ILE A 124 3.95 -14.71 -7.53
N VAL A 125 2.93 -14.84 -6.68
CA VAL A 125 1.53 -14.64 -7.05
C VAL A 125 0.85 -13.55 -6.21
N PRO A 126 -0.09 -12.79 -6.79
CA PRO A 126 -0.84 -11.76 -6.07
C PRO A 126 -1.79 -12.37 -5.03
N THR A 127 -1.81 -11.84 -3.81
CA THR A 127 -2.77 -12.27 -2.77
C THR A 127 -4.05 -11.44 -2.79
N LYS A 128 -5.11 -11.84 -2.07
CA LYS A 128 -6.31 -11.01 -1.90
C LYS A 128 -6.06 -9.70 -1.13
N LYS A 129 -4.92 -9.56 -0.43
CA LYS A 129 -4.56 -8.37 0.34
C LYS A 129 -4.00 -7.28 -0.57
N GLY A 130 -4.85 -6.34 -0.97
CA GLY A 130 -4.48 -5.24 -1.85
C GLY A 130 -5.65 -4.32 -2.14
N ALA A 131 -5.37 -3.24 -2.85
CA ALA A 131 -6.34 -2.36 -3.47
C ALA A 131 -6.11 -2.39 -4.99
N ALA A 132 -7.19 -2.51 -5.76
CA ALA A 132 -7.19 -2.20 -7.18
C ALA A 132 -7.97 -0.89 -7.31
N ILE A 133 -7.27 0.18 -7.69
CA ILE A 133 -7.87 1.50 -7.86
C ILE A 133 -7.90 1.84 -9.34
N THR A 134 -9.03 2.34 -9.82
CA THR A 134 -9.15 2.80 -11.21
C THR A 134 -8.26 4.00 -11.49
N PHE A 135 -8.01 4.29 -12.76
CA PHE A 135 -7.23 5.47 -13.16
C PHE A 135 -7.86 6.79 -12.67
N ASP A 136 -9.19 6.89 -12.62
CA ASP A 136 -9.88 8.03 -12.00
C ASP A 136 -9.59 8.14 -10.50
N GLN A 137 -9.67 7.02 -9.77
CA GLN A 137 -9.34 6.98 -8.34
C GLN A 137 -7.85 7.30 -8.10
N TRP A 138 -6.96 6.90 -9.01
CA TRP A 138 -5.54 7.25 -8.97
C TRP A 138 -5.33 8.76 -9.14
N LYS A 139 -6.04 9.40 -10.08
CA LYS A 139 -6.01 10.86 -10.25
C LYS A 139 -6.43 11.57 -8.96
N THR A 140 -7.56 11.19 -8.37
CA THR A 140 -8.01 11.74 -7.08
C THR A 140 -7.00 11.47 -5.96
N LEU A 141 -6.42 10.27 -5.92
CA LEU A 141 -5.38 9.93 -4.94
C LEU A 141 -4.16 10.86 -5.05
N LYS A 142 -3.70 11.16 -6.27
CA LYS A 142 -2.58 12.10 -6.51
C LYS A 142 -2.90 13.51 -6.04
N GLU A 143 -4.13 13.99 -6.27
CA GLU A 143 -4.58 15.31 -5.81
C GLU A 143 -4.56 15.42 -4.28
N LEU A 144 -4.74 14.30 -3.57
CA LEU A 144 -4.68 14.22 -2.10
C LEU A 144 -3.26 14.00 -1.54
N MET A 145 -2.28 13.59 -2.35
CA MET A 145 -0.89 13.37 -1.88
C MET A 145 -0.28 14.59 -1.18
N PRO A 146 -0.44 15.84 -1.68
CA PRO A 146 0.06 17.03 -0.99
C PRO A 146 -0.61 17.27 0.37
N GLU A 147 -1.88 16.89 0.53
CA GLU A 147 -2.55 16.99 1.82
C GLU A 147 -2.00 15.98 2.82
N VAL A 148 -1.76 14.74 2.38
CA VAL A 148 -1.06 13.74 3.20
C VAL A 148 0.32 14.24 3.60
N GLU A 149 1.10 14.77 2.66
CA GLU A 149 2.42 15.36 2.92
C GLU A 149 2.33 16.50 3.94
N LYS A 150 1.31 17.38 3.86
CA LYS A 150 1.10 18.43 4.84
C LYS A 150 0.82 17.89 6.25
N LYS A 151 0.14 16.74 6.37
CA LYS A 151 -0.27 16.15 7.67
C LYS A 151 0.83 15.31 8.30
N ILE A 152 1.61 14.58 7.50
CA ILE A 152 2.59 13.59 7.99
C ILE A 152 4.00 13.74 7.36
N GLY A 153 4.27 14.83 6.65
CA GLY A 153 5.51 15.05 5.90
C GLY A 153 6.77 15.02 6.77
N ASP A 154 6.71 15.48 8.01
CA ASP A 154 7.86 15.40 8.91
C ASP A 154 8.23 13.95 9.22
N GLN A 155 7.24 13.06 9.41
CA GLN A 155 7.49 11.62 9.54
C GLN A 155 8.01 11.03 8.23
N LEU A 156 7.52 11.48 7.07
CA LEU A 156 7.97 10.99 5.76
C LEU A 156 9.42 11.39 5.44
N LYS A 157 9.88 12.57 5.90
CA LYS A 157 11.28 13.01 5.75
C LYS A 157 12.25 12.13 6.52
N GLU A 158 11.85 11.64 7.69
CA GLU A 158 12.66 10.75 8.52
C GLU A 158 12.80 9.33 7.93
N ILE A 159 11.93 8.95 6.99
CA ILE A 159 12.00 7.64 6.35
C ILE A 159 13.04 7.64 5.24
N GLU A 160 14.09 6.85 5.41
CA GLU A 160 14.98 6.43 4.34
C GLU A 160 14.42 5.17 3.65
N PHE A 161 14.55 5.09 2.32
CA PHE A 161 14.20 3.86 1.59
C PHE A 161 15.20 2.76 1.93
N CYS A 162 14.71 1.54 2.13
CA CYS A 162 15.54 0.41 2.51
C CYS A 162 16.75 0.23 1.58
N GLU A 163 16.55 0.36 0.26
CA GLU A 163 17.59 0.26 -0.76
C GLU A 163 18.71 1.30 -0.65
N ASN A 164 18.46 2.42 0.04
CA ASN A 164 19.44 3.50 0.21
C ASN A 164 20.23 3.39 1.53
N SER A 165 19.78 2.54 2.45
CA SER A 165 20.43 2.41 3.77
C SER A 165 21.86 1.90 3.66
N GLU A 166 22.70 2.29 4.61
CA GLU A 166 24.14 1.95 4.64
C GLU A 166 24.40 0.43 4.52
N SER A 167 23.52 -0.41 5.06
CA SER A 167 23.65 -1.87 4.98
C SER A 167 23.51 -2.44 3.56
N HIS A 168 23.10 -1.62 2.58
CA HIS A 168 22.94 -2.00 1.17
C HIS A 168 24.07 -1.43 0.29
N GLN A 169 25.07 -0.73 0.87
CA GLN A 169 26.23 -0.24 0.10
C GLN A 169 27.06 -1.38 -0.48
N GLU A 170 27.05 -2.55 0.15
CA GLU A 170 27.65 -3.77 -0.38
C GLU A 170 26.60 -4.63 -1.08
N GLN A 171 26.98 -5.22 -2.23
CA GLN A 171 26.10 -6.06 -3.04
C GLN A 171 25.44 -7.20 -2.22
N MET A 172 26.19 -7.81 -1.30
CA MET A 172 25.66 -8.89 -0.45
C MET A 172 24.62 -8.39 0.55
N GLY A 173 24.84 -7.22 1.15
CA GLY A 173 23.89 -6.62 2.08
C GLY A 173 22.55 -6.30 1.41
N PHE A 174 22.57 -5.90 0.14
CA PHE A 174 21.36 -5.78 -0.66
C PHE A 174 20.68 -7.13 -0.91
N LEU A 175 21.41 -8.11 -1.43
CA LEU A 175 20.85 -9.43 -1.80
C LEU A 175 20.26 -10.19 -0.61
N GLN A 176 20.87 -10.06 0.56
CA GLN A 176 20.42 -10.71 1.80
C GLN A 176 19.35 -9.91 2.56
N CYS A 177 18.92 -8.75 2.05
CA CYS A 177 17.90 -7.96 2.71
C CYS A 177 16.50 -8.57 2.49
N PRO A 178 15.78 -9.01 3.54
CA PRO A 178 14.44 -9.60 3.40
C PRO A 178 13.37 -8.59 3.00
N ARG A 179 13.64 -7.27 3.08
CA ARG A 179 12.72 -6.24 2.60
C ARG A 179 12.88 -6.00 1.10
N CYS A 180 14.10 -6.03 0.58
CA CYS A 180 14.42 -5.81 -0.83
C CYS A 180 14.25 -7.08 -1.67
N ASN A 181 14.70 -8.22 -1.13
CA ASN A 181 14.72 -9.53 -1.80
C ASN A 181 13.97 -10.59 -0.97
N PRO A 182 12.67 -10.37 -0.67
CA PRO A 182 11.91 -11.17 0.29
C PRO A 182 11.78 -12.66 -0.02
N ASN A 183 12.05 -13.09 -1.26
CA ASN A 183 11.94 -14.50 -1.67
C ASN A 183 13.30 -15.17 -1.90
N ASP A 184 14.37 -14.39 -2.07
CA ASP A 184 15.70 -14.89 -2.45
C ASP A 184 16.78 -14.60 -1.41
N PHE A 185 16.49 -13.83 -0.37
CA PHE A 185 17.49 -13.40 0.63
C PHE A 185 18.20 -14.56 1.36
N SER A 186 17.57 -15.74 1.43
CA SER A 186 18.14 -16.94 2.06
C SER A 186 19.00 -17.79 1.11
N ASN A 187 19.05 -17.44 -0.18
CA ASN A 187 19.79 -18.17 -1.20
C ASN A 187 21.24 -17.66 -1.35
N TYR A 188 21.66 -16.70 -0.51
CA TYR A 188 22.95 -16.01 -0.57
C TYR A 188 23.73 -16.07 0.74
#